data_AF-A0A0U1DU77-F1
#
_entry.id   AF-A0A0U1DU77-F1
#
_cell.length_a   1.000
_cell.length_b   1.000
_cell.length_c   1.000
_cell.angle_alpha   90.00
_cell.angle_beta   90.00
_cell.angle_gamma   90.00
#
_symmetry.space_group_name_H-M   'P 1'
#
loop_
_entity.id
_entity.type
_entity.pdbx_description
1 polymer ?
#
loop_
_entity_poly.entity_id
_entity_poly.type
_entity_poly.pdbx_seq_one_letter_code
_entity_poly.pdbx_strand_id
1 'polypeptide(L)'
;MNQLAEVTINGNAGTGVAENMMSGTVRVTGNASQSAGATAHGGLLIIEGDAAARCGISMKGVDIVVGGNIGHMSAFMAQAGRLVVRGDAGEALGDSIYEARIYVRGEVASLGADCIPKPMRPEHHAELAELLAASGFGDDDTAAYTRYGSARNLYHFHVDNASEY
;
A
#
# COMPACT_ATOMS: atom_id res chain seq x y z
N MET A 1 10.46 -18.30 -3.51
CA MET A 1 10.05 -16.90 -3.72
C MET A 1 10.78 -16.35 -4.90
N ASN A 2 10.12 -15.55 -5.73
CA ASN A 2 10.79 -14.88 -6.84
C ASN A 2 11.89 -13.95 -6.28
N GLN A 3 13.06 -14.01 -6.90
CA GLN A 3 14.14 -13.06 -6.69
C GLN A 3 14.51 -12.54 -8.06
N LEU A 4 14.45 -11.22 -8.25
CA LEU A 4 14.80 -10.52 -9.51
C LEU A 4 13.92 -10.85 -10.74
N ALA A 5 12.81 -11.56 -10.57
CA ALA A 5 11.92 -11.87 -11.69
C ALA A 5 11.06 -10.66 -12.08
N GLU A 6 10.78 -10.54 -13.37
CA GLU A 6 9.76 -9.65 -13.92
C GLU A 6 8.60 -10.50 -14.42
N VAL A 7 7.41 -10.30 -13.85
CA VAL A 7 6.21 -11.08 -14.15
C VAL A 7 5.10 -10.13 -14.60
N THR A 8 4.49 -10.42 -15.75
CA THR A 8 3.30 -9.71 -16.22
C THR A 8 2.11 -10.66 -16.30
N ILE A 9 1.00 -10.29 -15.66
CA ILE A 9 -0.28 -10.97 -15.71
C ILE A 9 -1.22 -10.16 -16.61
N ASN A 10 -1.57 -10.74 -17.76
CA ASN A 10 -2.54 -10.17 -18.69
C ASN A 10 -3.96 -10.54 -18.22
N GLY A 11 -4.68 -9.58 -17.63
CA GLY A 11 -5.97 -9.77 -16.99
C GLY A 11 -5.90 -9.69 -15.46
N ASN A 12 -6.80 -10.42 -14.79
CA ASN A 12 -6.98 -10.35 -13.34
C ASN A 12 -6.12 -11.38 -12.59
N ALA A 13 -5.81 -11.10 -11.31
CA ALA A 13 -5.10 -12.01 -10.42
C ALA A 13 -5.97 -12.42 -9.22
N GLY A 14 -5.85 -13.69 -8.83
CA GLY A 14 -6.52 -14.27 -7.67
C GLY A 14 -5.96 -13.78 -6.33
N THR A 15 -6.44 -14.40 -5.24
CA THR A 15 -6.05 -14.04 -3.87
C THR A 15 -4.54 -14.21 -3.64
N GLY A 16 -3.92 -13.25 -2.95
CA GLY A 16 -2.51 -13.35 -2.56
C GLY A 16 -1.51 -13.14 -3.69
N VAL A 17 -1.88 -12.45 -4.77
CA VAL A 17 -0.92 -12.13 -5.84
C VAL A 17 0.30 -11.42 -5.26
N ALA A 18 1.49 -11.91 -5.59
CA ALA A 18 2.78 -11.42 -5.09
C ALA A 18 2.94 -11.47 -3.55
N GLU A 19 2.18 -12.33 -2.87
CA GLU A 19 2.40 -12.62 -1.45
C GLU A 19 3.83 -13.10 -1.18
N ASN A 20 4.44 -12.59 -0.10
CA ASN A 20 5.83 -12.87 0.29
C ASN A 20 6.89 -12.57 -0.79
N MET A 21 6.63 -11.72 -1.80
CA MET A 21 7.69 -11.37 -2.76
C MET A 21 8.89 -10.69 -2.07
N MET A 22 10.10 -11.03 -2.51
CA MET A 22 11.35 -10.54 -1.89
C MET A 22 12.00 -9.42 -2.72
N SER A 23 11.89 -9.49 -4.04
CA SER A 23 12.40 -8.50 -4.99
C SER A 23 11.78 -8.72 -6.38
N GLY A 24 12.16 -7.88 -7.35
CA GLY A 24 11.64 -7.95 -8.72
C GLY A 24 10.33 -7.18 -8.88
N THR A 25 9.64 -7.43 -9.99
CA THR A 25 8.42 -6.70 -10.36
C THR A 25 7.32 -7.68 -10.75
N VAL A 26 6.11 -7.44 -10.25
CA VAL A 26 4.88 -8.11 -10.69
C VAL A 26 3.91 -7.04 -11.19
N ARG A 27 3.48 -7.13 -12.44
CA ARG A 27 2.47 -6.25 -13.04
C ARG A 27 1.20 -7.03 -13.37
N VAL A 28 0.06 -6.53 -12.90
CA VAL A 28 -1.29 -7.03 -13.20
C VAL A 28 -2.00 -5.96 -14.02
N THR A 29 -2.37 -6.28 -15.26
CA THR A 29 -3.05 -5.34 -16.18
C THR A 29 -4.54 -5.17 -15.89
N GLY A 30 -5.12 -6.06 -15.08
CA GLY A 30 -6.49 -5.97 -14.58
C GLY A 30 -6.55 -5.74 -13.07
N ASN A 31 -7.54 -6.38 -12.45
CA ASN A 31 -7.81 -6.28 -11.01
C ASN A 31 -7.10 -7.37 -10.21
N ALA A 32 -6.85 -7.10 -8.93
CA ALA A 32 -6.36 -8.08 -7.97
C ALA A 32 -7.41 -8.39 -6.89
N SER A 33 -7.56 -9.67 -6.57
CA SER A 33 -8.37 -10.12 -5.43
C SER A 33 -7.73 -9.71 -4.09
N GLN A 34 -8.28 -10.22 -2.99
CA GLN A 34 -7.86 -9.89 -1.64
C GLN A 34 -6.39 -10.25 -1.37
N SER A 35 -5.78 -9.54 -0.42
CA SER A 35 -4.44 -9.83 0.10
C SER A 35 -3.30 -9.70 -0.94
N ALA A 36 -3.49 -8.89 -1.99
CA ALA A 36 -2.42 -8.59 -2.94
C ALA A 36 -1.20 -7.99 -2.23
N GLY A 37 0.00 -8.52 -2.47
CA GLY A 37 1.25 -8.07 -1.85
C GLY A 37 1.36 -8.39 -0.35
N ALA A 38 0.53 -9.30 0.18
CA ALA A 38 0.57 -9.67 1.59
C ALA A 38 1.98 -10.11 2.00
N THR A 39 2.43 -9.65 3.18
CA THR A 39 3.71 -10.02 3.82
C THR A 39 4.97 -9.86 2.97
N ALA A 40 4.89 -9.19 1.82
CA ALA A 40 6.01 -9.02 0.91
C ALA A 40 7.10 -8.09 1.50
N HIS A 41 8.35 -8.47 1.28
CA HIS A 41 9.53 -7.86 1.88
C HIS A 41 10.21 -6.83 0.97
N GLY A 42 9.97 -6.88 -0.34
CA GLY A 42 10.61 -5.97 -1.29
C GLY A 42 10.19 -6.20 -2.74
N GLY A 43 10.61 -5.28 -3.61
CA GLY A 43 10.23 -5.23 -5.02
C GLY A 43 8.99 -4.37 -5.26
N LEU A 44 8.48 -4.39 -6.49
CA LEU A 44 7.37 -3.56 -6.95
C LEU A 44 6.18 -4.41 -7.45
N LEU A 45 5.02 -4.25 -6.82
CA LEU A 45 3.75 -4.80 -7.30
C LEU A 45 2.93 -3.67 -7.94
N ILE A 46 2.55 -3.85 -9.20
CA ILE A 46 1.76 -2.88 -9.98
C ILE A 46 0.43 -3.54 -10.32
N ILE A 47 -0.67 -2.90 -9.98
CA ILE A 47 -2.04 -3.34 -10.31
C ILE A 47 -2.68 -2.17 -11.06
N GLU A 48 -2.99 -2.35 -12.34
CA GLU A 48 -3.53 -1.26 -13.17
C GLU A 48 -5.01 -0.96 -12.87
N GLY A 49 -5.76 -1.98 -12.42
CA GLY A 49 -7.14 -1.85 -11.94
C GLY A 49 -7.26 -1.69 -10.43
N ASP A 50 -8.31 -2.29 -9.87
CA ASP A 50 -8.62 -2.27 -8.44
C ASP A 50 -7.96 -3.42 -7.68
N ALA A 51 -7.67 -3.21 -6.40
CA ALA A 51 -7.33 -4.27 -5.46
C ALA A 51 -8.43 -4.43 -4.41
N ALA A 52 -8.83 -5.66 -4.12
CA ALA A 52 -9.85 -5.90 -3.10
C ALA A 52 -9.30 -5.70 -1.66
N ALA A 53 -10.01 -6.22 -0.66
CA ALA A 53 -9.67 -6.06 0.75
C ALA A 53 -8.25 -6.53 1.10
N ARG A 54 -7.68 -5.92 2.14
CA ARG A 54 -6.38 -6.29 2.72
C ARG A 54 -5.20 -6.21 1.75
N CYS A 55 -5.25 -5.33 0.75
CA CYS A 55 -4.10 -5.06 -0.10
C CYS A 55 -2.92 -4.58 0.76
N GLY A 56 -1.75 -5.19 0.62
CA GLY A 56 -0.56 -4.88 1.42
C GLY A 56 -0.63 -5.27 2.90
N ILE A 57 -1.53 -6.18 3.30
CA ILE A 57 -1.59 -6.66 4.69
C ILE A 57 -0.24 -7.20 5.15
N SER A 58 0.22 -6.74 6.31
CA SER A 58 1.47 -7.14 6.94
C SER A 58 2.70 -6.96 6.06
N MET A 59 2.69 -6.02 5.09
CA MET A 59 3.83 -5.72 4.22
C MET A 59 5.08 -5.31 5.01
N LYS A 60 6.27 -5.71 4.52
CA LYS A 60 7.56 -5.61 5.23
C LYS A 60 8.66 -4.94 4.40
N GLY A 61 8.28 -4.17 3.38
CA GLY A 61 9.24 -3.44 2.54
C GLY A 61 8.90 -3.43 1.05
N VAL A 62 7.83 -4.10 0.61
CA VAL A 62 7.37 -4.02 -0.78
C VAL A 62 6.83 -2.63 -1.11
N ASP A 63 6.97 -2.22 -2.37
CA ASP A 63 6.26 -1.09 -2.92
C ASP A 63 5.07 -1.61 -3.75
N ILE A 64 3.87 -1.10 -3.50
CA ILE A 64 2.63 -1.49 -4.18
C ILE A 64 2.02 -0.23 -4.81
N VAL A 65 1.69 -0.28 -6.10
CA VAL A 65 0.99 0.79 -6.81
C VAL A 65 -0.30 0.24 -7.42
N VAL A 66 -1.43 0.82 -7.00
CA VAL A 66 -2.78 0.48 -7.46
C VAL A 66 -3.35 1.63 -8.30
N GLY A 67 -3.70 1.31 -9.54
CA GLY A 67 -4.20 2.26 -10.53
C GLY A 67 -5.64 2.68 -10.32
N GLY A 68 -6.43 1.85 -9.63
CA GLY A 68 -7.79 2.12 -9.17
C GLY A 68 -7.90 2.21 -7.64
N ASN A 69 -8.95 1.60 -7.12
CA ASN A 69 -9.36 1.63 -5.71
C ASN A 69 -8.75 0.47 -4.91
N ILE A 70 -8.71 0.64 -3.59
CA ILE A 70 -8.39 -0.45 -2.63
C ILE A 70 -9.55 -0.73 -1.68
N GLY A 71 -9.75 -2.01 -1.36
CA GLY A 71 -10.79 -2.44 -0.41
C GLY A 71 -10.46 -2.15 1.06
N HIS A 72 -11.39 -2.52 1.95
CA HIS A 72 -11.25 -2.39 3.40
C HIS A 72 -10.02 -3.10 3.97
N MET A 73 -9.53 -2.63 5.12
CA MET A 73 -8.39 -3.18 5.86
C MET A 73 -7.09 -3.29 5.06
N SER A 74 -6.96 -2.48 4.01
CA SER A 74 -5.72 -2.39 3.25
C SER A 74 -4.62 -1.75 4.10
N ALA A 75 -3.39 -2.24 3.94
CA ALA A 75 -2.24 -1.92 4.78
C ALA A 75 -2.43 -2.24 6.29
N PHE A 76 -3.33 -3.16 6.64
CA PHE A 76 -3.43 -3.66 8.02
C PHE A 76 -2.10 -4.26 8.47
N MET A 77 -1.59 -3.87 9.63
CA MET A 77 -0.29 -4.26 10.18
C MET A 77 0.90 -3.99 9.24
N ALA A 78 0.80 -3.00 8.34
CA ALA A 78 1.88 -2.67 7.41
C ALA A 78 3.14 -2.19 8.16
N GLN A 79 4.20 -2.98 8.10
CA GLN A 79 5.42 -2.76 8.87
C GLN A 79 6.39 -1.79 8.20
N ALA A 80 6.59 -1.97 6.89
CA ALA A 80 7.48 -1.15 6.07
C ALA A 80 7.10 -1.24 4.59
N GLY A 81 7.65 -0.34 3.77
CA GLY A 81 7.36 -0.24 2.35
C GLY A 81 6.36 0.88 2.04
N ARG A 82 5.81 0.86 0.82
CA ARG A 82 4.96 1.94 0.30
C ARG A 82 3.72 1.40 -0.40
N LEU A 83 2.57 1.99 -0.15
CA LEU A 83 1.32 1.71 -0.86
C LEU A 83 0.83 3.00 -1.53
N VAL A 84 0.76 3.01 -2.86
CA VAL A 84 0.24 4.13 -3.65
C VAL A 84 -1.10 3.74 -4.25
N VAL A 85 -2.11 4.59 -4.08
CA VAL A 85 -3.49 4.36 -4.51
C VAL A 85 -3.95 5.57 -5.32
N ARG A 86 -4.27 5.35 -6.60
CA ARG A 86 -4.76 6.41 -7.49
C ARG A 86 -6.26 6.66 -7.36
N GLY A 87 -7.02 5.70 -6.86
CA GLY A 87 -8.44 5.84 -6.55
C GLY A 87 -8.70 6.05 -5.06
N ASP A 88 -9.83 5.53 -4.60
CA ASP A 88 -10.32 5.62 -3.24
C ASP A 88 -9.83 4.45 -2.38
N ALA A 89 -9.82 4.66 -1.06
CA ALA A 89 -9.54 3.64 -0.06
C ALA A 89 -10.77 3.32 0.79
N GLY A 90 -11.06 2.03 0.95
CA GLY A 90 -12.12 1.54 1.83
C GLY A 90 -11.85 1.76 3.33
N GLU A 91 -12.71 1.17 4.15
CA GLU A 91 -12.67 1.34 5.61
C GLU A 91 -11.41 0.77 6.27
N ALA A 92 -11.03 1.35 7.42
CA ALA A 92 -9.91 0.91 8.26
C ALA A 92 -8.56 0.87 7.53
N LEU A 93 -8.27 1.90 6.73
CA LEU A 93 -6.98 2.03 6.05
C LEU A 93 -5.83 2.11 7.07
N GLY A 94 -4.80 1.28 6.87
CA GLY A 94 -3.59 1.33 7.68
C GLY A 94 -3.81 0.96 9.15
N ASP A 95 -4.83 0.18 9.46
CA ASP A 95 -5.07 -0.27 10.82
C ASP A 95 -3.83 -0.99 11.40
N SER A 96 -3.37 -0.56 12.57
CA SER A 96 -2.15 -1.04 13.23
C SER A 96 -0.88 -0.89 12.37
N ILE A 97 -0.79 0.18 11.58
CA ILE A 97 0.39 0.51 10.76
C ILE A 97 1.62 0.86 11.60
N TYR A 98 2.82 0.54 11.09
CA TYR A 98 4.12 0.94 11.65
C TYR A 98 4.84 1.93 10.72
N GLU A 99 5.97 1.55 10.12
CA GLU A 99 6.82 2.45 9.32
C GLU A 99 6.44 2.51 7.83
N ALA A 100 5.40 1.78 7.41
CA ALA A 100 4.92 1.88 6.03
C ALA A 100 4.35 3.27 5.73
N ARG A 101 4.46 3.69 4.46
CA ARG A 101 3.90 4.96 3.97
C ARG A 101 2.82 4.68 2.94
N ILE A 102 1.65 5.29 3.14
CA ILE A 102 0.53 5.15 2.22
C ILE A 102 0.29 6.49 1.55
N TYR A 103 0.07 6.50 0.24
CA TYR A 103 -0.28 7.67 -0.56
C TYR A 103 -1.62 7.38 -1.24
N VAL A 104 -2.63 8.20 -0.97
CA VAL A 104 -3.97 8.07 -1.58
C VAL A 104 -4.33 9.36 -2.29
N ARG A 105 -4.72 9.26 -3.57
CA ARG A 105 -5.18 10.39 -4.38
C ARG A 105 -6.66 10.70 -4.18
N GLY A 106 -7.48 9.65 -4.05
CA GLY A 106 -8.92 9.76 -3.81
C GLY A 106 -9.28 9.90 -2.35
N GLU A 107 -10.52 9.57 -2.03
CA GLU A 107 -11.07 9.65 -0.68
C GLU A 107 -10.72 8.42 0.15
N VAL A 108 -10.57 8.62 1.47
CA VAL A 108 -10.37 7.53 2.44
C VAL A 108 -11.62 7.41 3.30
N ALA A 109 -12.32 6.28 3.22
CA ALA A 109 -13.58 6.08 3.92
C ALA A 109 -13.42 6.16 5.45
N SER A 110 -12.42 5.47 6.01
CA SER A 110 -12.02 5.60 7.41
C SER A 110 -10.59 5.13 7.63
N LEU A 111 -9.94 5.69 8.65
CA LEU A 111 -8.61 5.27 9.09
C LEU A 111 -8.73 4.19 10.16
N GLY A 112 -7.77 3.27 10.15
CA GLY A 112 -7.60 2.28 11.19
C GLY A 112 -6.86 2.82 12.42
N ALA A 113 -6.69 1.97 13.43
CA ALA A 113 -5.97 2.35 14.65
C ALA A 113 -4.53 2.77 14.32
N ASP A 114 -4.06 3.83 14.97
CA ASP A 114 -2.73 4.43 14.81
C ASP A 114 -2.40 4.99 13.41
N CYS A 115 -3.33 4.94 12.45
CA CYS A 115 -3.13 5.56 11.13
C CYS A 115 -3.60 7.00 11.14
N ILE A 116 -2.72 7.94 10.77
CA ILE A 116 -3.08 9.35 10.67
C ILE A 116 -2.55 9.97 9.36
N PRO A 117 -3.17 11.06 8.87
CA PRO A 117 -2.56 11.88 7.84
C PRO A 117 -1.21 12.41 8.32
N LYS A 118 -0.25 12.51 7.40
CA LYS A 118 1.10 13.00 7.66
C LYS A 118 1.48 14.06 6.62
N PRO A 119 2.28 15.07 6.99
CA PRO A 119 2.73 16.09 6.05
C PRO A 119 3.46 15.49 4.84
N MET A 120 3.15 15.98 3.64
CA MET A 120 3.97 15.77 2.45
C MET A 120 5.20 16.68 2.50
N ARG A 121 6.37 16.09 2.23
CA ARG A 121 7.69 16.76 2.25
C ARG A 121 8.37 16.48 0.91
N PRO A 122 9.38 17.27 0.49
CA PRO A 122 10.01 17.11 -0.82
C PRO A 122 10.47 15.68 -1.14
N GLU A 123 11.02 14.96 -0.15
CA GLU A 123 11.45 13.57 -0.32
C GLU A 123 10.27 12.59 -0.52
N HIS A 124 9.08 12.90 0.00
CA HIS A 124 7.88 12.10 -0.25
C HIS A 124 7.35 12.33 -1.67
N HIS A 125 7.42 13.57 -2.17
CA HIS A 125 7.08 13.85 -3.56
C HIS A 125 8.04 13.16 -4.53
N ALA A 126 9.35 13.21 -4.26
CA ALA A 126 10.35 12.53 -5.08
C ALA A 126 10.12 11.01 -5.13
N GLU A 127 9.94 10.39 -3.96
CA GLU A 127 9.63 8.96 -3.84
C GLU A 127 8.33 8.56 -4.56
N LEU A 128 7.26 9.34 -4.38
CA LEU A 128 5.98 9.08 -5.03
C LEU A 128 6.09 9.21 -6.55
N ALA A 129 6.81 10.23 -7.04
CA ALA A 129 7.05 10.41 -8.48
C ALA A 129 7.81 9.24 -9.10
N GLU A 130 8.83 8.71 -8.40
CA GLU A 130 9.57 7.53 -8.86
C GLU A 130 8.68 6.28 -8.98
N LEU A 131 7.84 6.02 -7.98
CA LEU A 131 6.91 4.89 -7.99
C LEU A 131 5.85 5.00 -9.08
N LEU A 132 5.28 6.19 -9.26
CA LEU A 132 4.29 6.48 -10.30
C LEU A 132 4.91 6.30 -11.69
N ALA A 133 6.09 6.85 -11.93
CA ALA A 133 6.82 6.69 -13.19
C ALA A 133 7.12 5.21 -13.49
N ALA A 134 7.65 4.46 -12.52
CA ALA A 134 7.94 3.03 -12.67
C ALA A 134 6.69 2.18 -12.96
N SER A 135 5.52 2.67 -12.53
CA SER A 135 4.23 2.00 -12.70
C SER A 135 3.51 2.37 -14.00
N GLY A 136 3.99 3.36 -14.75
CA GLY A 136 3.34 3.87 -15.95
C GLY A 136 2.32 4.99 -15.70
N PHE A 137 2.39 5.63 -14.53
CA PHE A 137 1.53 6.75 -14.10
C PHE A 137 2.34 8.03 -13.86
N GLY A 138 3.46 8.22 -14.58
CA GLY A 138 4.42 9.31 -14.33
C GLY A 138 3.88 10.74 -14.51
N ASP A 139 2.73 10.88 -15.16
CA ASP A 139 2.07 12.18 -15.37
C ASP A 139 1.17 12.62 -14.20
N ASP A 140 1.01 11.77 -13.17
CA ASP A 140 0.19 12.10 -12.00
C ASP A 140 0.84 13.21 -11.16
N ASP A 141 0.02 14.19 -10.75
CA ASP A 141 0.45 15.24 -9.83
C ASP A 141 0.57 14.69 -8.41
N THR A 142 1.80 14.61 -7.91
CA THR A 142 2.08 14.16 -6.53
C THR A 142 1.47 15.04 -5.45
N ALA A 143 1.11 16.30 -5.75
CA ALA A 143 0.42 17.18 -4.81
C ALA A 143 -1.06 16.83 -4.62
N ALA A 144 -1.64 16.02 -5.52
CA ALA A 144 -3.00 15.51 -5.38
C ALA A 144 -3.11 14.33 -4.39
N TYR A 145 -2.00 13.87 -3.81
CA TYR A 145 -1.97 12.75 -2.88
C TYR A 145 -1.87 13.20 -1.43
N THR A 146 -2.68 12.56 -0.58
CA THR A 146 -2.52 12.63 0.86
C THR A 146 -1.66 11.45 1.33
N ARG A 147 -0.70 11.75 2.21
CA ARG A 147 0.14 10.73 2.85
C ARG A 147 -0.42 10.33 4.20
N TYR A 148 -0.39 9.04 4.49
CA TYR A 148 -0.75 8.45 5.78
C TYR A 148 0.41 7.61 6.34
N GLY A 149 0.41 7.44 7.65
CA GLY A 149 1.39 6.61 8.38
C GLY A 149 1.11 6.57 9.87
N SER A 150 1.90 5.79 10.60
CA SER A 150 1.72 5.57 12.05
C SER A 150 1.81 6.86 12.88
N ALA A 151 0.87 7.07 13.80
CA ALA A 151 0.98 8.04 14.87
C ALA A 151 2.06 7.67 15.91
N ARG A 152 2.50 6.40 15.90
CA ARG A 152 3.49 5.77 16.77
C ARG A 152 3.01 5.60 18.21
N ASN A 153 1.70 5.49 18.41
CA ASN A 153 1.11 5.28 19.74
C ASN A 153 1.12 3.80 20.14
N LEU A 154 1.15 2.88 19.16
CA LEU A 154 1.07 1.43 19.41
C LEU A 154 2.46 0.74 19.42
N TYR A 155 3.56 1.50 19.46
CA TYR A 155 4.92 0.96 19.43
C TYR A 155 5.34 0.33 20.77
N HIS A 156 4.74 0.80 21.85
CA HIS A 156 4.96 0.31 23.19
C HIS A 156 3.62 -0.05 23.82
N PHE A 157 3.56 -1.20 24.49
CA PHE A 157 2.35 -1.58 25.21
C PHE A 157 2.11 -0.61 26.36
N HIS A 158 0.97 0.07 26.31
CA HIS A 158 0.44 0.87 27.41
C HIS A 158 -0.93 0.31 27.78
N VAL A 159 -1.10 -0.05 29.06
CA VAL A 159 -2.36 -0.63 29.56
C VAL A 159 -3.57 0.28 29.33
N ASP A 160 -3.33 1.59 29.30
CA ASP A 160 -4.35 2.60 29.07
C ASP A 160 -4.87 2.61 27.61
N ASN A 161 -4.10 2.05 26.66
CA ASN A 161 -4.46 1.95 25.25
C ASN A 161 -5.12 0.59 24.92
N ALA A 162 -5.49 -0.22 25.92
CA ALA A 162 -6.04 -1.56 25.72
C ALA A 162 -7.32 -1.60 24.85
N SER A 163 -8.06 -0.49 24.75
CA SER A 163 -9.24 -0.34 23.88
C SER A 163 -8.93 0.18 22.48
N GLU A 164 -7.68 0.56 22.20
CA GLU A 164 -7.19 1.06 20.89
C GLU A 164 -6.42 -0.01 20.09
N TYR A 165 -6.16 -1.19 20.69
CA TYR A 165 -5.67 -2.40 20.02
C TYR A 165 -6.85 -3.26 19.53
#